data_AF-A0A971T9X2-F1
#
_entry.id   AF-A0A971T9X2-F1
#
_cell.length_a   1.000
_cell.length_b   1.000
_cell.length_c   1.000
_cell.angle_alpha   90.00
_cell.angle_beta   90.00
_cell.angle_gamma   90.00
#
_symmetry.space_group_name_H-M   'P 1'
#
loop_
_entity.id
_entity.type
_entity.pdbx_description
1 polymer ?
#
loop_
_entity_poly.entity_id
_entity_poly.type
_entity_poly.pdbx_seq_one_letter_code
_entity_poly.pdbx_strand_id
1 'polypeptide(L)'
;MRTAAPLAAFCLACAIIPPRPALAQGAWVNREGCYCGVHPRTPLRFEVVGSGTESERSWAAAQLLYWGRYADIFDPCVDYGTGAPDNGKNEMTVAISPEDMRDRYGIRFGDDVYAMTILFPESGFGVFDDCRDFSPSGCGTFTEVDIVFNDGFSGGWSADPFDFGKASIQATAVHELGHAWGAHHVFNTSPYEHNAFSVMNYMSDYGMMKITRMDANTIRDAYPDRERPVRDIGIYPLKYRQGQYAESYASAPATAAAGSAISVGPFTVQNCGVTDETKIYVYFYLSRDTVVTSDDPCLGGVCWDGGKYLKRNEEWSGTWPLSPIPANVVGSGSYYIGAIVTVWGAEDDVPENNRMLLVDVKEVDGAEYPSGLRKIEVTNWMSAPVPTPAATPAPPSFGGCCVAWCGDNYLELRTSPAVIDSGGDLALDYSCSFDDVNYYGVPVDVYLALVWNPVIADCPSTLGQALSGGRVYLSTEGLRDVYVFKTRVYGPTWRRVAFPPQPVSGTLNLRLTAPPGRYCWAAAFVDPLTGRFIRADLPVENSNSFVVR
;
A
#
# COMPACT_ATOMS: atom_id res chain seq x y z
N MET A 1 12.33 -24.27 69.73
CA MET A 1 11.94 -25.07 68.56
C MET A 1 11.20 -24.16 67.60
N ARG A 2 11.87 -23.68 66.55
CA ARG A 2 11.27 -22.97 65.41
C ARG A 2 11.76 -23.70 64.17
N THR A 3 10.83 -24.25 63.40
CA THR A 3 11.07 -25.02 62.19
C THR A 3 11.34 -24.06 61.03
N ALA A 4 12.53 -24.19 60.42
CA ALA A 4 12.90 -23.52 59.19
C ALA A 4 12.31 -24.28 57.99
N ALA A 5 11.71 -23.55 57.05
CA ALA A 5 11.31 -24.06 55.74
C ALA A 5 12.47 -23.90 54.73
N PRO A 6 12.62 -24.80 53.73
CA PRO A 6 13.79 -24.81 52.86
C PRO A 6 13.67 -23.79 51.71
N LEU A 7 14.80 -23.20 51.34
CA LEU A 7 14.98 -22.46 50.09
C LEU A 7 14.81 -23.40 48.90
N ALA A 8 13.88 -23.06 48.01
CA ALA A 8 13.81 -23.64 46.67
C ALA A 8 14.88 -23.00 45.78
N ALA A 9 15.83 -23.82 45.32
CA ALA A 9 16.80 -23.43 44.31
C ALA A 9 16.09 -23.32 42.95
N PHE A 10 16.00 -22.11 42.41
CA PHE A 10 15.64 -21.87 41.02
C PHE A 10 16.83 -22.24 40.14
N CYS A 11 16.80 -23.41 39.52
CA CYS A 11 17.70 -23.76 38.43
C CYS A 11 17.39 -22.87 37.22
N LEU A 12 18.25 -21.89 36.97
CA LEU A 12 18.33 -21.19 35.69
C LEU A 12 18.88 -22.18 34.65
N ALA A 13 17.98 -22.94 34.01
CA ALA A 13 18.30 -23.64 32.78
C ALA A 13 18.50 -22.57 31.69
N CYS A 14 19.75 -22.13 31.49
CA CYS A 14 20.14 -21.60 30.20
C CYS A 14 19.82 -22.68 29.17
N ALA A 15 18.71 -22.52 28.45
CA ALA A 15 18.48 -23.26 27.23
C ALA A 15 19.61 -22.90 26.29
N ILE A 16 20.61 -23.78 26.21
CA ILE A 16 21.57 -23.78 25.11
C ILE A 16 20.71 -24.09 23.89
N ILE A 17 20.26 -23.05 23.21
CA ILE A 17 19.68 -23.16 21.87
C ILE A 17 20.82 -23.78 21.06
N PRO A 18 20.65 -25.01 20.54
CA PRO A 18 21.69 -25.59 19.70
C PRO A 18 21.97 -24.61 18.57
N PRO A 19 23.24 -24.37 18.20
CA PRO A 19 23.56 -23.52 17.05
C PRO A 19 22.74 -24.03 15.88
N ARG A 20 21.91 -23.15 15.31
CA ARG A 20 21.09 -23.47 14.15
C ARG A 20 22.05 -24.04 13.10
N PRO A 21 21.86 -25.27 12.60
CA PRO A 21 22.67 -25.74 11.49
C PRO A 21 22.54 -24.69 10.40
N ALA A 22 23.67 -24.20 9.89
CA ALA A 22 23.71 -23.29 8.77
C ALA A 22 22.88 -23.93 7.64
N LEU A 23 21.65 -23.44 7.45
CA LEU A 23 20.78 -23.83 6.35
C LEU A 23 21.30 -23.14 5.09
N ALA A 24 22.57 -23.40 4.75
CA ALA A 24 23.08 -23.18 3.41
C ALA A 24 22.35 -24.18 2.49
N GLN A 25 21.68 -23.68 1.46
CA GLN A 25 20.78 -24.48 0.63
C GLN A 25 21.50 -25.70 0.04
N GLY A 26 20.94 -26.89 0.29
CA GLY A 26 21.33 -28.13 -0.38
C GLY A 26 20.44 -28.51 -1.58
N ALA A 27 19.37 -27.75 -1.87
CA ALA A 27 18.52 -28.03 -3.03
C ALA A 27 17.73 -26.79 -3.47
N TRP A 28 18.20 -26.18 -4.55
CA TRP A 28 17.54 -25.14 -5.34
C TRP A 28 16.19 -25.55 -5.95
N VAL A 29 15.89 -26.85 -5.99
CA VAL A 29 14.90 -27.46 -6.88
C VAL A 29 13.44 -27.06 -6.58
N ASN A 30 13.15 -26.41 -5.44
CA ASN A 30 11.80 -25.97 -5.08
C ASN A 30 11.69 -24.48 -4.70
N ARG A 31 12.77 -23.70 -4.78
CA ARG A 31 12.82 -22.33 -4.25
C ARG A 31 13.04 -21.33 -5.36
N GLU A 32 12.10 -20.42 -5.51
CA GLU A 32 12.05 -19.49 -6.64
C GLU A 32 13.06 -18.34 -6.51
N GLY A 33 13.59 -18.12 -5.31
CA GLY A 33 14.62 -17.12 -5.05
C GLY A 33 15.81 -17.66 -4.25
N CYS A 34 16.68 -16.73 -3.90
CA CYS A 34 18.10 -16.96 -3.69
C CYS A 34 18.60 -16.19 -2.49
N TYR A 35 19.23 -16.91 -1.57
CA TYR A 35 19.82 -16.28 -0.41
C TYR A 35 21.05 -17.04 0.08
N CYS A 36 22.02 -16.30 0.58
CA CYS A 36 23.25 -16.83 1.16
C CYS A 36 23.61 -16.02 2.40
N GLY A 37 24.00 -16.76 3.43
CA GLY A 37 24.28 -16.20 4.73
C GLY A 37 23.04 -15.84 5.53
N VAL A 38 23.23 -15.77 6.84
CA VAL A 38 22.18 -15.39 7.78
C VAL A 38 22.76 -14.49 8.84
N HIS A 39 22.01 -13.48 9.26
CA HIS A 39 22.39 -12.72 10.43
C HIS A 39 22.04 -13.53 11.70
N PRO A 40 22.98 -13.75 12.64
CA PRO A 40 22.72 -14.56 13.82
C PRO A 40 21.74 -13.91 14.81
N ARG A 41 21.49 -12.61 14.67
CA ARG A 41 20.56 -11.83 15.51
C ARG A 41 19.38 -11.33 14.67
N THR A 42 18.22 -11.94 14.81
CA THR A 42 16.96 -11.41 14.27
C THR A 42 16.01 -11.04 15.42
N PRO A 43 15.19 -9.98 15.28
CA PRO A 43 15.22 -9.00 14.21
C PRO A 43 16.54 -8.18 14.21
N LEU A 44 16.98 -7.78 13.02
CA LEU A 44 18.10 -6.90 12.74
C LEU A 44 17.73 -5.49 13.18
N ARG A 45 18.32 -5.02 14.28
CA ARG A 45 18.20 -3.60 14.62
C ARG A 45 18.97 -2.79 13.58
N PHE A 46 18.26 -1.92 12.87
CA PHE A 46 18.81 -1.05 11.83
C PHE A 46 18.75 0.41 12.29
N GLU A 47 19.91 1.07 12.34
CA GLU A 47 20.03 2.49 12.64
C GLU A 47 20.02 3.30 11.34
N VAL A 48 19.01 4.14 11.14
CA VAL A 48 19.04 5.09 10.03
C VAL A 48 19.88 6.29 10.43
N VAL A 49 21.00 6.52 9.75
CA VAL A 49 22.07 7.47 10.12
C VAL A 49 22.34 8.51 9.02
N GLY A 50 23.09 9.58 9.31
CA GLY A 50 23.53 10.56 8.32
C GLY A 50 22.89 11.95 8.46
N SER A 51 23.42 12.92 7.70
CA SER A 51 23.14 14.37 7.85
C SER A 51 21.85 14.84 7.16
N GLY A 52 21.00 13.93 6.70
CA GLY A 52 19.71 14.28 6.09
C GLY A 52 18.77 15.03 7.03
N THR A 53 17.63 15.45 6.48
CA THR A 53 16.48 15.92 7.26
C THR A 53 15.85 14.77 8.05
N GLU A 54 15.06 15.10 9.09
CA GLU A 54 14.28 14.10 9.81
C GLU A 54 13.31 13.37 8.89
N SER A 55 12.71 14.08 7.92
CA SER A 55 11.81 13.48 6.92
C SER A 55 12.51 12.43 6.06
N GLU A 56 13.74 12.69 5.61
CA GLU A 56 14.51 11.72 4.82
C GLU A 56 14.88 10.49 5.65
N ARG A 57 15.28 10.67 6.92
CA ARG A 57 15.54 9.55 7.83
C ARG A 57 14.28 8.74 8.12
N SER A 58 13.15 9.40 8.39
CA SER A 58 11.87 8.70 8.61
C SER A 58 11.42 7.95 7.37
N TRP A 59 11.64 8.51 6.18
CA TRP A 59 11.34 7.86 4.92
C TRP A 59 12.22 6.62 4.69
N ALA A 60 13.52 6.70 4.95
CA ALA A 60 14.44 5.56 4.87
C ALA A 60 14.06 4.47 5.90
N ALA A 61 13.72 4.87 7.13
CA ALA A 61 13.23 3.97 8.16
C ALA A 61 11.94 3.24 7.74
N ALA A 62 11.07 3.90 6.98
CA ALA A 62 9.86 3.28 6.46
C ALA A 62 10.14 2.19 5.40
N GLN A 63 11.27 2.26 4.68
CA GLN A 63 11.64 1.24 3.68
C GLN A 63 11.90 -0.13 4.33
N LEU A 64 12.47 -0.14 5.54
CA LEU A 64 12.69 -1.36 6.34
C LEU A 64 11.40 -2.14 6.61
N LEU A 65 10.24 -1.45 6.60
CA LEU A 65 8.96 -2.08 6.87
C LEU A 65 8.45 -2.94 5.71
N TYR A 66 8.92 -2.76 4.47
CA TYR A 66 8.43 -3.51 3.31
C TYR A 66 8.65 -5.01 3.46
N TRP A 67 9.90 -5.43 3.68
CA TRP A 67 10.25 -6.81 4.00
C TRP A 67 9.66 -7.26 5.35
N GLY A 68 9.61 -6.33 6.30
CA GLY A 68 9.04 -6.53 7.64
C GLY A 68 7.57 -6.96 7.66
N ARG A 69 6.83 -6.84 6.56
CA ARG A 69 5.45 -7.36 6.45
C ARG A 69 5.39 -8.87 6.29
N TYR A 70 6.40 -9.47 5.67
CA TYR A 70 6.41 -10.89 5.30
C TYR A 70 7.19 -11.73 6.30
N ALA A 71 8.22 -11.15 6.93
CA ALA A 71 8.95 -11.77 8.03
C ALA A 71 9.45 -10.72 9.05
N ASP A 72 9.45 -11.10 10.33
CA ASP A 72 9.94 -10.30 11.46
C ASP A 72 11.48 -10.29 11.53
N ILE A 73 12.10 -9.67 10.52
CA ILE A 73 13.57 -9.65 10.36
C ILE A 73 14.21 -8.31 10.60
N PHE A 74 13.47 -7.20 10.57
CA PHE A 74 14.00 -5.84 10.74
C PHE A 74 13.34 -5.12 11.92
N ASP A 75 14.15 -4.41 12.70
CA ASP A 75 13.74 -3.54 13.82
C ASP A 75 14.32 -2.13 13.57
N PRO A 76 13.64 -1.29 12.78
CA PRO A 76 14.14 0.02 12.40
C PRO A 76 14.17 0.97 13.60
N CYS A 77 15.27 1.71 13.77
CA CYS A 77 15.34 2.85 14.67
C CYS A 77 16.03 4.03 14.00
N VAL A 78 15.54 5.25 14.27
CA VAL A 78 16.15 6.48 13.77
C VAL A 78 17.24 6.90 14.76
N ASP A 79 18.49 6.99 14.29
CA ASP A 79 19.62 7.51 15.04
C ASP A 79 20.15 8.79 14.36
N TYR A 80 20.84 9.64 15.11
CA TYR A 80 21.46 10.87 14.62
C TYR A 80 22.99 10.72 14.44
N GLY A 81 23.49 9.49 14.53
CA GLY A 81 24.87 9.14 14.21
C GLY A 81 25.26 9.42 12.76
N THR A 82 26.56 9.33 12.49
CA THR A 82 27.14 9.55 11.15
C THR A 82 27.30 8.26 10.35
N GLY A 83 27.09 7.11 10.98
CA GLY A 83 27.46 5.79 10.46
C GLY A 83 28.96 5.55 10.42
N ALA A 84 29.38 4.29 10.54
CA ALA A 84 30.76 3.83 10.39
C ALA A 84 30.79 2.32 10.10
N PRO A 85 31.67 1.83 9.23
CA PRO A 85 31.79 0.40 8.94
C PRO A 85 32.31 -0.38 10.15
N ASP A 86 31.98 -1.66 10.21
CA ASP A 86 32.50 -2.66 11.15
C ASP A 86 32.44 -2.18 12.62
N ASN A 87 31.33 -1.51 12.97
CA ASN A 87 31.13 -0.90 14.29
C ASN A 87 30.22 -1.73 15.22
N GLY A 88 29.73 -2.87 14.73
CA GLY A 88 28.83 -3.82 15.38
C GLY A 88 27.34 -3.47 15.29
N LYS A 89 26.97 -2.42 14.55
CA LYS A 89 25.59 -1.96 14.32
C LYS A 89 25.24 -2.10 12.84
N ASN A 90 23.99 -2.43 12.55
CA ASN A 90 23.51 -2.40 11.17
C ASN A 90 22.98 -1.00 10.86
N GLU A 91 23.45 -0.38 9.80
CA GLU A 91 23.14 1.01 9.50
C GLU A 91 22.51 1.17 8.13
N MET A 92 21.65 2.16 7.97
CA MET A 92 21.17 2.63 6.67
C MET A 92 21.45 4.13 6.60
N THR A 93 22.38 4.52 5.74
CA THR A 93 22.72 5.94 5.59
C THR A 93 21.62 6.67 4.82
N VAL A 94 21.35 7.92 5.19
CA VAL A 94 20.83 8.89 4.22
C VAL A 94 21.97 9.27 3.29
N ALA A 95 21.68 9.59 2.02
CA ALA A 95 22.66 9.87 0.97
C ALA A 95 23.92 10.60 1.48
N ILE A 96 25.09 10.00 1.23
CA ILE A 96 26.41 10.49 1.64
C ILE A 96 27.29 10.77 0.43
N SER A 97 28.25 11.68 0.61
CA SER A 97 29.20 12.02 -0.45
C SER A 97 30.19 10.89 -0.74
N PRO A 98 30.69 10.76 -1.99
CA PRO A 98 31.77 9.82 -2.30
C PRO A 98 33.00 9.99 -1.40
N GLU A 99 33.31 11.23 -0.99
CA GLU A 99 34.40 11.53 -0.07
C GLU A 99 34.10 11.04 1.35
N ASP A 100 32.90 11.30 1.88
CA ASP A 100 32.48 10.78 3.18
C ASP A 100 32.43 9.25 3.20
N MET A 101 31.97 8.63 2.11
CA MET A 101 31.94 7.19 1.98
C MET A 101 33.35 6.60 2.04
N ARG A 102 34.31 7.21 1.34
CA ARG A 102 35.72 6.81 1.40
C ARG A 102 36.26 6.94 2.81
N ASP A 103 36.00 8.08 3.45
CA ASP A 103 36.57 8.42 4.74
C ASP A 103 35.97 7.57 5.88
N ARG A 104 34.69 7.19 5.76
CA ARG A 104 33.98 6.36 6.75
C ARG A 104 34.13 4.88 6.42
N TYR A 105 33.68 4.44 5.25
CA TYR A 105 33.57 3.03 4.85
C TYR A 105 34.83 2.47 4.17
N GLY A 106 35.82 3.30 3.85
CA GLY A 106 37.02 2.87 3.10
C GLY A 106 36.74 2.54 1.64
N ILE A 107 35.53 2.82 1.15
CA ILE A 107 35.07 2.54 -0.21
C ILE A 107 34.65 3.87 -0.85
N ARG A 108 34.99 4.08 -2.12
CA ARG A 108 34.55 5.26 -2.88
C ARG A 108 33.74 4.80 -4.06
N PHE A 109 32.44 5.08 -4.07
CA PHE A 109 31.61 4.81 -5.24
C PHE A 109 31.96 5.76 -6.38
N GLY A 110 31.87 5.24 -7.60
CA GLY A 110 31.87 6.05 -8.80
C GLY A 110 30.58 6.85 -8.92
N ASP A 111 30.44 7.59 -10.01
CA ASP A 111 29.23 8.31 -10.35
C ASP A 111 28.16 7.40 -11.00
N ASP A 112 28.42 6.09 -11.06
CA ASP A 112 27.63 5.01 -11.65
C ASP A 112 26.98 4.07 -10.63
N VAL A 113 27.37 4.14 -9.34
CA VAL A 113 26.80 3.32 -8.26
C VAL A 113 25.93 4.19 -7.38
N TYR A 114 24.64 3.87 -7.30
CA TYR A 114 23.67 4.64 -6.53
C TYR A 114 23.59 4.22 -5.06
N ALA A 115 23.51 2.91 -4.79
CA ALA A 115 23.54 2.38 -3.44
C ALA A 115 24.23 1.01 -3.41
N MET A 116 24.56 0.54 -2.21
CA MET A 116 25.12 -0.78 -1.99
C MET A 116 24.89 -1.24 -0.56
N THR A 117 24.57 -2.51 -0.41
CA THR A 117 24.67 -3.22 0.86
C THR A 117 26.08 -3.75 1.10
N ILE A 118 26.69 -3.35 2.20
CA ILE A 118 27.98 -3.81 2.68
C ILE A 118 27.75 -4.86 3.76
N LEU A 119 28.09 -6.10 3.46
CA LEU A 119 28.08 -7.19 4.44
C LEU A 119 29.45 -7.29 5.12
N PHE A 120 29.47 -7.48 6.43
CA PHE A 120 30.67 -7.81 7.20
C PHE A 120 30.59 -9.27 7.66
N PRO A 121 31.00 -10.22 6.78
CA PRO A 121 30.83 -11.63 7.06
C PRO A 121 31.96 -12.21 7.91
N GLU A 122 31.70 -13.36 8.53
CA GLU A 122 32.74 -14.16 9.14
C GLU A 122 33.75 -14.68 8.10
N SER A 123 34.96 -15.03 8.55
CA SER A 123 36.03 -15.54 7.69
C SER A 123 35.56 -16.76 6.88
N GLY A 124 35.73 -16.72 5.55
CA GLY A 124 35.35 -17.83 4.65
C GLY A 124 34.00 -17.67 3.96
N PHE A 125 33.37 -16.50 4.07
CA PHE A 125 32.22 -16.15 3.25
C PHE A 125 32.60 -16.11 1.77
N GLY A 126 31.83 -16.80 0.93
CA GLY A 126 32.10 -16.90 -0.50
C GLY A 126 31.86 -15.58 -1.23
N VAL A 127 32.40 -15.47 -2.45
CA VAL A 127 31.98 -14.43 -3.39
C VAL A 127 30.65 -14.88 -4.00
N PHE A 128 29.58 -14.14 -3.75
CA PHE A 128 28.26 -14.51 -4.23
C PHE A 128 27.52 -13.27 -4.75
N ASP A 129 27.40 -13.21 -6.07
CA ASP A 129 26.80 -12.08 -6.81
C ASP A 129 25.45 -12.52 -7.42
N ASP A 130 25.41 -13.72 -8.01
CA ASP A 130 24.23 -14.36 -8.61
C ASP A 130 24.11 -15.81 -8.12
N CYS A 131 22.85 -16.23 -7.95
CA CYS A 131 22.38 -17.60 -7.77
C CYS A 131 23.06 -18.66 -8.63
N ARG A 132 23.39 -18.34 -9.88
CA ARG A 132 24.10 -19.27 -10.78
C ARG A 132 25.46 -19.70 -10.23
N ASP A 133 26.15 -18.82 -9.53
CA ASP A 133 27.50 -19.05 -9.01
C ASP A 133 27.49 -19.57 -7.57
N PHE A 134 26.33 -20.09 -7.11
CA PHE A 134 26.15 -20.56 -5.76
C PHE A 134 27.04 -21.75 -5.41
N SER A 135 27.93 -21.53 -4.44
CA SER A 135 28.66 -22.59 -3.74
C SER A 135 28.13 -22.70 -2.31
N PRO A 136 27.54 -23.85 -1.91
CA PRO A 136 27.07 -24.04 -0.54
C PRO A 136 28.20 -23.89 0.49
N SER A 137 29.44 -24.21 0.09
CA SER A 137 30.63 -23.94 0.89
C SER A 137 30.99 -22.46 0.77
N GLY A 138 30.45 -21.63 1.65
CA GLY A 138 30.68 -20.19 1.65
C GLY A 138 29.56 -19.35 2.25
N CYS A 139 28.37 -19.93 2.49
CA CYS A 139 27.30 -19.22 3.19
C CYS A 139 27.52 -19.28 4.71
N GLY A 140 28.21 -18.27 5.24
CA GLY A 140 28.45 -18.08 6.67
C GLY A 140 27.47 -17.11 7.32
N THR A 141 27.68 -16.84 8.60
CA THR A 141 27.02 -15.73 9.29
C THR A 141 27.71 -14.41 8.95
N PHE A 142 26.94 -13.33 8.93
CA PHE A 142 27.47 -11.96 8.95
C PHE A 142 27.04 -11.27 10.24
N THR A 143 27.94 -10.48 10.82
CA THR A 143 27.75 -9.88 12.15
C THR A 143 27.21 -8.46 12.12
N GLU A 144 27.33 -7.84 10.95
CA GLU A 144 26.95 -6.48 10.65
C GLU A 144 26.63 -6.35 9.16
N VAL A 145 25.70 -5.43 8.87
CA VAL A 145 25.33 -5.06 7.52
C VAL A 145 24.95 -3.59 7.44
N ASP A 146 25.52 -2.88 6.48
CA ASP A 146 25.23 -1.48 6.23
C ASP A 146 24.67 -1.25 4.83
N ILE A 147 23.77 -0.29 4.69
CA ILE A 147 23.24 0.16 3.40
C ILE A 147 23.67 1.60 3.18
N VAL A 148 24.42 1.82 2.11
CA VAL A 148 25.01 3.12 1.81
C VAL A 148 24.43 3.69 0.53
N PHE A 149 23.94 4.93 0.58
CA PHE A 149 23.42 5.66 -0.59
C PHE A 149 24.40 6.75 -1.00
N ASN A 150 24.69 6.86 -2.30
CA ASN A 150 25.66 7.79 -2.87
C ASN A 150 24.97 9.04 -3.41
N ASP A 151 25.27 10.20 -2.85
CA ASP A 151 24.78 11.48 -3.36
C ASP A 151 25.48 11.92 -4.66
N GLY A 152 26.63 11.32 -4.98
CA GLY A 152 27.44 11.59 -6.16
C GLY A 152 26.98 10.85 -7.43
N PHE A 153 25.88 10.09 -7.35
CA PHE A 153 25.34 9.36 -8.48
C PHE A 153 24.88 10.30 -9.60
N SER A 154 25.53 10.23 -10.76
CA SER A 154 25.33 11.16 -11.88
C SER A 154 24.01 10.96 -12.61
N GLY A 155 23.44 9.73 -12.56
CA GLY A 155 22.13 9.43 -13.13
C GLY A 155 20.98 10.15 -12.42
N GLY A 156 21.26 10.73 -11.24
CA GLY A 156 20.27 11.37 -10.40
C GLY A 156 19.29 10.37 -9.79
N TRP A 157 18.52 10.85 -8.83
CA TRP A 157 17.53 10.03 -8.14
C TRP A 157 16.19 10.77 -8.03
N SER A 158 15.14 10.00 -7.80
CA SER A 158 13.80 10.53 -7.60
C SER A 158 13.05 9.77 -6.52
N ALA A 159 12.42 10.52 -5.63
CA ALA A 159 11.38 9.99 -4.75
C ALA A 159 10.04 9.80 -5.48
N ASP A 160 9.90 10.38 -6.69
CA ASP A 160 8.77 10.10 -7.56
C ASP A 160 9.00 8.77 -8.28
N PRO A 161 8.17 7.74 -7.99
CA PRO A 161 8.33 6.41 -8.58
C PRO A 161 8.04 6.36 -10.08
N PHE A 162 7.56 7.47 -10.67
CA PHE A 162 7.24 7.60 -12.08
C PHE A 162 8.26 8.47 -12.84
N ASP A 163 9.37 8.90 -12.19
CA ASP A 163 10.50 9.52 -12.88
C ASP A 163 11.42 8.43 -13.47
N PHE A 164 10.99 7.83 -14.59
CA PHE A 164 11.72 6.77 -15.30
C PHE A 164 13.08 7.21 -15.87
N GLY A 165 13.44 8.49 -15.74
CA GLY A 165 14.76 9.01 -16.12
C GLY A 165 15.82 8.89 -15.03
N LYS A 166 15.43 8.52 -13.80
CA LYS A 166 16.31 8.50 -12.63
C LYS A 166 16.16 7.21 -11.83
N ALA A 167 17.13 6.94 -10.96
CA ALA A 167 17.01 5.85 -10.00
C ALA A 167 15.89 6.14 -8.99
N SER A 168 15.02 5.14 -8.76
CA SER A 168 13.99 5.21 -7.72
C SER A 168 14.62 4.90 -6.36
N ILE A 169 14.60 5.88 -5.45
CA ILE A 169 15.14 5.68 -4.09
C ILE A 169 14.44 4.48 -3.42
N GLN A 170 13.13 4.35 -3.60
CA GLN A 170 12.33 3.30 -3.00
C GLN A 170 12.74 1.92 -3.53
N ALA A 171 12.76 1.75 -4.85
CA ALA A 171 13.10 0.46 -5.47
C ALA A 171 14.51 0.03 -5.06
N THR A 172 15.47 0.96 -5.08
CA THR A 172 16.84 0.68 -4.63
C THR A 172 16.88 0.34 -3.15
N ALA A 173 16.22 1.10 -2.28
CA ALA A 173 16.24 0.80 -0.85
C ALA A 173 15.66 -0.58 -0.52
N VAL A 174 14.52 -0.94 -1.13
CA VAL A 174 13.91 -2.27 -0.94
C VAL A 174 14.84 -3.36 -1.48
N HIS A 175 15.53 -3.12 -2.61
CA HIS A 175 16.52 -4.04 -3.17
C HIS A 175 17.72 -4.25 -2.24
N GLU A 176 18.37 -3.18 -1.78
CA GLU A 176 19.52 -3.24 -0.88
C GLU A 176 19.15 -3.92 0.45
N LEU A 177 17.95 -3.65 0.97
CA LEU A 177 17.41 -4.34 2.13
C LEU A 177 17.26 -5.85 1.92
N GLY A 178 17.01 -6.28 0.68
CA GLY A 178 17.05 -7.68 0.31
C GLY A 178 18.41 -8.31 0.61
N HIS A 179 19.48 -7.70 0.13
CA HIS A 179 20.85 -8.11 0.44
C HIS A 179 21.12 -8.11 1.95
N ALA A 180 20.52 -7.19 2.70
CA ALA A 180 20.78 -7.06 4.12
C ALA A 180 20.34 -8.25 4.97
N TRP A 181 19.33 -9.00 4.53
CA TRP A 181 18.96 -10.27 5.18
C TRP A 181 19.59 -11.49 4.53
N GLY A 182 20.34 -11.31 3.42
CA GLY A 182 21.07 -12.34 2.70
C GLY A 182 20.48 -12.71 1.34
N ALA A 183 19.53 -11.96 0.79
CA ALA A 183 19.00 -12.21 -0.56
C ALA A 183 20.05 -11.87 -1.63
N HIS A 184 19.98 -12.53 -2.79
CA HIS A 184 20.85 -12.24 -3.93
C HIS A 184 20.06 -12.13 -5.23
N HIS A 185 20.71 -11.56 -6.25
CA HIS A 185 20.11 -11.34 -7.56
C HIS A 185 19.76 -12.67 -8.23
N VAL A 186 18.59 -12.74 -8.86
CA VAL A 186 18.04 -13.96 -9.50
C VAL A 186 18.00 -13.82 -11.02
N PHE A 187 19.01 -13.16 -11.61
CA PHE A 187 19.07 -12.88 -13.05
C PHE A 187 19.11 -14.15 -13.92
N ASN A 188 19.69 -15.24 -13.42
CA ASN A 188 19.94 -16.43 -14.21
C ASN A 188 19.72 -17.73 -13.41
N THR A 189 18.45 -18.15 -13.29
CA THR A 189 18.05 -19.37 -12.57
C THR A 189 18.35 -20.69 -13.32
N SER A 190 19.08 -20.65 -14.45
CA SER A 190 19.50 -21.83 -15.21
C SER A 190 20.27 -22.84 -14.34
N PRO A 191 20.01 -24.16 -14.42
CA PRO A 191 19.29 -24.88 -15.47
C PRO A 191 17.78 -25.07 -15.23
N TYR A 192 17.25 -24.56 -14.12
CA TYR A 192 15.85 -24.75 -13.77
C TYR A 192 15.04 -23.60 -14.38
N GLU A 193 14.10 -23.92 -15.27
CA GLU A 193 13.33 -22.99 -16.13
C GLU A 193 12.35 -22.08 -15.35
N HIS A 194 12.77 -21.51 -14.22
CA HIS A 194 11.91 -20.70 -13.37
C HIS A 194 11.96 -19.23 -13.82
N ASN A 195 10.78 -18.68 -14.10
CA ASN A 195 10.61 -17.25 -14.33
C ASN A 195 10.94 -16.51 -13.02
N ALA A 196 11.84 -15.53 -13.06
CA ALA A 196 12.30 -14.80 -11.88
C ALA A 196 11.81 -13.34 -11.89
N PHE A 197 10.67 -13.08 -11.23
CA PHE A 197 10.20 -11.73 -10.95
C PHE A 197 10.37 -11.46 -9.46
N SER A 198 11.33 -10.61 -9.14
CA SER A 198 11.81 -10.33 -7.79
C SER A 198 12.41 -8.94 -7.74
N VAL A 199 12.22 -8.24 -6.62
CA VAL A 199 12.90 -6.96 -6.34
C VAL A 199 14.43 -7.08 -6.40
N MET A 200 14.96 -8.30 -6.20
CA MET A 200 16.38 -8.60 -6.31
C MET A 200 16.92 -8.55 -7.74
N ASN A 201 16.08 -8.39 -8.77
CA ASN A 201 16.54 -8.22 -10.15
C ASN A 201 16.73 -6.76 -10.57
N TYR A 202 16.77 -5.83 -9.61
CA TYR A 202 17.12 -4.41 -9.79
C TYR A 202 16.59 -3.77 -11.09
N MET A 203 15.31 -3.37 -11.09
CA MET A 203 14.74 -2.59 -12.19
C MET A 203 14.11 -1.30 -11.67
N SER A 204 14.40 -0.19 -12.34
CA SER A 204 13.93 1.13 -11.95
C SER A 204 12.52 1.39 -12.49
N ASP A 205 11.55 0.59 -12.05
CA ASP A 205 10.14 0.83 -12.38
C ASP A 205 9.19 0.62 -11.19
N TYR A 206 7.93 0.97 -11.42
CA TYR A 206 6.87 0.92 -10.43
C TYR A 206 6.63 -0.50 -9.86
N GLY A 207 6.92 -1.54 -10.64
CA GLY A 207 6.75 -2.94 -10.24
C GLY A 207 7.76 -3.38 -9.17
N MET A 208 8.99 -2.86 -9.20
CA MET A 208 10.06 -3.24 -8.26
C MET A 208 10.08 -2.49 -6.93
N MET A 209 9.15 -1.58 -6.71
CA MET A 209 8.99 -0.97 -5.39
C MET A 209 8.29 -1.86 -4.39
N LYS A 210 7.89 -3.06 -4.82
CA LYS A 210 6.97 -3.94 -4.12
C LYS A 210 7.62 -5.30 -3.95
N ILE A 211 7.35 -5.92 -2.81
CA ILE A 211 7.77 -7.30 -2.56
C ILE A 211 6.90 -8.21 -3.43
N THR A 212 7.56 -8.99 -4.28
CA THR A 212 6.89 -9.96 -5.15
C THR A 212 6.57 -11.24 -4.37
N ARG A 213 5.79 -12.12 -4.98
CA ARG A 213 5.55 -13.46 -4.45
C ARG A 213 6.85 -14.24 -4.22
N MET A 214 7.80 -14.14 -5.16
CA MET A 214 9.10 -14.79 -5.07
C MET A 214 9.87 -14.31 -3.83
N ASP A 215 9.92 -12.99 -3.64
CA ASP A 215 10.60 -12.35 -2.53
C ASP A 215 9.99 -12.78 -1.18
N ALA A 216 8.65 -12.69 -1.07
CA ALA A 216 7.89 -13.07 0.11
C ALA A 216 8.09 -14.54 0.49
N ASN A 217 8.24 -15.43 -0.49
CA ASN A 217 8.53 -16.84 -0.23
C ASN A 217 9.96 -17.08 0.18
N THR A 218 10.89 -16.41 -0.49
CA THR A 218 12.33 -16.58 -0.24
C THR A 218 12.68 -16.16 1.19
N ILE A 219 12.14 -15.03 1.65
CA ILE A 219 12.40 -14.54 3.02
C ILE A 219 11.77 -15.45 4.10
N ARG A 220 10.57 -16.00 3.86
CA ARG A 220 9.93 -16.96 4.78
C ARG A 220 10.69 -18.27 4.85
N ASP A 221 11.19 -18.73 3.71
CA ASP A 221 12.03 -19.93 3.65
C ASP A 221 13.38 -19.75 4.34
N ALA A 222 13.95 -18.54 4.27
CA ALA A 222 15.18 -18.18 4.97
C ALA A 222 14.95 -18.03 6.49
N TYR A 223 13.81 -17.51 6.90
CA TYR A 223 13.47 -17.22 8.30
C TYR A 223 12.09 -17.79 8.70
N PRO A 224 11.90 -19.12 8.71
CA PRO A 224 10.58 -19.74 8.93
C PRO A 224 10.00 -19.43 10.32
N ASP A 225 10.86 -19.31 11.35
CA ASP A 225 10.43 -18.93 12.70
C ASP A 225 10.01 -17.45 12.83
N ARG A 226 10.18 -16.67 11.76
CA ARG A 226 9.86 -15.24 11.69
C ARG A 226 8.75 -14.92 10.68
N GLU A 227 8.17 -15.93 10.03
CA GLU A 227 7.06 -15.74 9.10
C GLU A 227 5.94 -14.94 9.77
N ARG A 228 5.47 -13.88 9.09
CA ARG A 228 4.31 -13.10 9.53
C ARG A 228 3.07 -13.52 8.75
N PRO A 229 1.91 -13.68 9.43
CA PRO A 229 0.66 -13.88 8.73
C PRO A 229 0.28 -12.57 8.03
N VAL A 230 0.29 -12.59 6.71
CA VAL A 230 -0.05 -11.45 5.87
C VAL A 230 -0.91 -11.95 4.71
N ARG A 231 -2.01 -11.25 4.44
CA ARG A 231 -2.78 -11.37 3.21
C ARG A 231 -2.26 -10.30 2.24
N ASP A 232 -1.79 -10.74 1.09
CA ASP A 232 -1.26 -9.85 0.06
C ASP A 232 -1.47 -10.43 -1.34
N ILE A 233 -2.26 -9.74 -2.14
CA ILE A 233 -2.40 -9.95 -3.57
C ILE A 233 -1.78 -8.76 -4.30
N GLY A 234 -0.64 -9.01 -4.93
CA GLY A 234 0.07 -8.03 -5.74
C GLY A 234 -0.46 -7.96 -7.17
N ILE A 235 -0.44 -6.77 -7.76
CA ILE A 235 -0.75 -6.57 -9.18
C ILE A 235 0.33 -5.74 -9.89
N TYR A 236 0.72 -6.19 -11.09
CA TYR A 236 1.85 -5.65 -11.84
C TYR A 236 1.51 -5.43 -13.32
N PRO A 237 1.94 -4.30 -13.93
CA PRO A 237 1.60 -3.94 -15.30
C PRO A 237 2.52 -4.62 -16.31
N LEU A 238 2.89 -5.88 -16.08
CA LEU A 238 3.78 -6.63 -16.96
C LEU A 238 3.50 -8.12 -16.85
N LYS A 239 3.94 -8.84 -17.86
CA LYS A 239 4.24 -10.27 -17.80
C LYS A 239 5.75 -10.44 -17.93
N TYR A 240 6.29 -11.33 -17.12
CA TYR A 240 7.72 -11.62 -17.10
C TYR A 240 8.00 -13.01 -17.70
N ARG A 241 9.24 -13.24 -18.13
CA ARG A 241 9.70 -14.55 -18.64
C ARG A 241 11.09 -14.86 -18.14
N GLN A 242 11.54 -16.08 -18.38
CA GLN A 242 12.89 -16.52 -18.03
C GLN A 242 13.97 -15.56 -18.53
N GLY A 243 14.89 -15.18 -17.64
CA GLY A 243 16.05 -14.35 -17.95
C GLY A 243 15.71 -12.92 -18.38
N GLN A 244 14.45 -12.49 -18.27
CA GLN A 244 14.02 -11.14 -18.60
C GLN A 244 12.97 -10.65 -17.61
N TYR A 245 13.32 -9.58 -16.91
CA TYR A 245 12.47 -8.92 -15.94
C TYR A 245 11.04 -8.66 -16.45
N ALA A 246 10.91 -8.13 -17.68
CA ALA A 246 9.64 -7.98 -18.36
C ALA A 246 9.74 -8.63 -19.74
N GLU A 247 8.87 -9.60 -20.02
CA GLU A 247 8.64 -10.11 -21.37
C GLU A 247 7.89 -9.08 -22.19
N SER A 248 6.89 -8.45 -21.56
CA SER A 248 6.02 -7.46 -22.17
C SER A 248 5.31 -6.66 -21.07
N TYR A 249 5.10 -5.37 -21.32
CA TYR A 249 4.30 -4.52 -20.44
C TYR A 249 2.84 -4.46 -20.85
N ALA A 250 1.98 -4.18 -19.88
CA ALA A 250 0.55 -3.97 -20.08
C ALA A 250 0.32 -2.80 -21.05
N SER A 251 -0.42 -3.06 -22.11
CA SER A 251 -0.76 -2.07 -23.13
C SER A 251 -2.26 -1.83 -23.20
N ALA A 252 -2.61 -0.66 -23.73
CA ALA A 252 -3.98 -0.25 -24.07
C ALA A 252 -3.95 0.65 -25.31
N PRO A 253 -5.07 0.80 -26.05
CA PRO A 253 -5.15 1.74 -27.16
C PRO A 253 -4.75 3.17 -26.75
N ALA A 254 -4.03 3.89 -27.61
CA ALA A 254 -3.65 5.28 -27.35
C ALA A 254 -4.86 6.24 -27.39
N THR A 255 -5.91 5.87 -28.11
CA THR A 255 -7.16 6.63 -28.26
C THR A 255 -8.35 5.69 -28.17
N ALA A 256 -9.43 6.12 -27.54
CA ALA A 256 -10.70 5.38 -27.56
C ALA A 256 -11.91 6.33 -27.57
N ALA A 257 -12.98 5.91 -28.24
CA ALA A 257 -14.24 6.63 -28.17
C ALA A 257 -14.94 6.32 -26.84
N ALA A 258 -15.59 7.32 -26.24
CA ALA A 258 -16.54 7.05 -25.17
C ALA A 258 -17.62 6.05 -25.67
N GLY A 259 -17.93 5.04 -24.85
CA GLY A 259 -18.80 3.93 -25.21
C GLY A 259 -18.14 2.81 -26.02
N SER A 260 -16.85 2.91 -26.37
CA SER A 260 -16.11 1.79 -26.97
C SER A 260 -15.48 0.89 -25.92
N ALA A 261 -15.43 -0.41 -26.20
CA ALA A 261 -14.70 -1.37 -25.38
C ALA A 261 -13.21 -1.33 -25.74
N ILE A 262 -12.37 -1.56 -24.73
CA ILE A 262 -10.91 -1.68 -24.87
C ILE A 262 -10.44 -2.97 -24.21
N SER A 263 -9.21 -3.40 -24.47
CA SER A 263 -8.55 -4.48 -23.73
C SER A 263 -7.28 -3.95 -23.09
N VAL A 264 -6.93 -4.53 -21.94
CA VAL A 264 -5.68 -4.23 -21.22
C VAL A 264 -4.88 -5.50 -21.01
N GLY A 265 -3.59 -5.45 -21.33
CA GLY A 265 -2.67 -6.52 -21.00
C GLY A 265 -1.38 -6.56 -21.83
N PRO A 266 -0.47 -7.46 -21.45
CA PRO A 266 -0.60 -8.40 -20.33
C PRO A 266 -0.30 -7.77 -18.96
N PHE A 267 -0.95 -8.26 -17.92
CA PHE A 267 -0.67 -7.90 -16.52
C PHE A 267 -0.55 -9.18 -15.68
N THR A 268 0.07 -9.07 -14.49
CA THR A 268 0.27 -10.20 -13.57
C THR A 268 -0.36 -9.93 -12.22
N VAL A 269 -1.02 -10.93 -11.65
CA VAL A 269 -1.58 -10.96 -10.30
C VAL A 269 -0.87 -12.06 -9.52
N GLN A 270 -0.35 -11.75 -8.34
CA GLN A 270 0.42 -12.71 -7.53
C GLN A 270 -0.16 -12.83 -6.13
N ASN A 271 -0.25 -14.05 -5.59
CA ASN A 271 -0.51 -14.25 -4.17
C ASN A 271 0.80 -14.26 -3.40
N CYS A 272 1.11 -13.15 -2.73
CA CYS A 272 2.29 -12.98 -1.89
C CYS A 272 2.01 -13.30 -0.41
N GLY A 273 0.76 -13.63 -0.07
CA GLY A 273 0.32 -14.00 1.27
C GLY A 273 0.75 -15.40 1.71
N VAL A 274 0.28 -15.81 2.90
CA VAL A 274 0.61 -17.12 3.51
C VAL A 274 -0.50 -18.17 3.34
N THR A 275 -1.62 -17.82 2.73
CA THR A 275 -2.77 -18.71 2.51
C THR A 275 -3.27 -18.64 1.07
N ASP A 276 -3.96 -19.69 0.63
CA ASP A 276 -4.77 -19.65 -0.58
C ASP A 276 -5.85 -18.58 -0.44
N GLU A 277 -6.12 -17.83 -1.51
CA GLU A 277 -7.04 -16.71 -1.45
C GLU A 277 -8.15 -16.79 -2.50
N THR A 278 -9.35 -16.39 -2.09
CA THR A 278 -10.58 -16.40 -2.88
C THR A 278 -11.19 -15.00 -2.90
N LYS A 279 -12.17 -14.77 -3.78
CA LYS A 279 -12.84 -13.47 -3.92
C LYS A 279 -11.84 -12.34 -4.16
N ILE A 280 -10.89 -12.63 -5.04
CA ILE A 280 -9.94 -11.65 -5.56
C ILE A 280 -10.63 -10.93 -6.71
N TYR A 281 -10.67 -9.60 -6.68
CA TYR A 281 -11.23 -8.77 -7.75
C TYR A 281 -10.20 -7.75 -8.18
N VAL A 282 -9.85 -7.75 -9.46
CA VAL A 282 -9.03 -6.73 -10.10
C VAL A 282 -9.94 -5.82 -10.89
N TYR A 283 -10.05 -4.56 -10.49
CA TYR A 283 -10.83 -3.55 -11.19
C TYR A 283 -9.90 -2.58 -11.92
N PHE A 284 -10.22 -2.27 -13.17
CA PHE A 284 -9.51 -1.29 -13.98
C PHE A 284 -10.25 0.04 -13.97
N TYR A 285 -9.50 1.14 -13.99
CA TYR A 285 -10.02 2.49 -13.83
C TYR A 285 -9.39 3.47 -14.82
N LEU A 286 -10.14 4.52 -15.17
CA LEU A 286 -9.63 5.71 -15.86
C LEU A 286 -9.38 6.84 -14.87
N SER A 287 -8.11 7.13 -14.55
CA SER A 287 -7.78 8.23 -13.64
C SER A 287 -7.34 9.49 -14.39
N ARG A 288 -7.58 10.67 -13.81
CA ARG A 288 -7.08 11.95 -14.34
C ARG A 288 -5.69 12.31 -13.85
N ASP A 289 -5.19 11.60 -12.85
CA ASP A 289 -3.89 11.80 -12.26
C ASP A 289 -3.19 10.45 -12.04
N THR A 290 -2.03 10.50 -11.40
CA THR A 290 -1.19 9.32 -11.16
C THR A 290 -1.62 8.54 -9.91
N VAL A 291 -2.76 8.87 -9.32
CA VAL A 291 -3.31 8.21 -8.12
C VAL A 291 -4.63 7.55 -8.50
N VAL A 292 -4.55 6.27 -8.88
CA VAL A 292 -5.74 5.49 -9.19
C VAL A 292 -6.49 5.19 -7.91
N THR A 293 -7.77 5.52 -7.85
CA THR A 293 -8.65 5.29 -6.70
C THR A 293 -9.94 4.60 -7.13
N SER A 294 -10.70 4.06 -6.17
CA SER A 294 -12.02 3.49 -6.44
C SER A 294 -13.07 4.55 -6.82
N ASP A 295 -12.77 5.84 -6.67
CA ASP A 295 -13.61 6.95 -7.11
C ASP A 295 -13.45 7.24 -8.62
N ASP A 296 -12.39 6.72 -9.25
CA ASP A 296 -12.20 6.84 -10.69
C ASP A 296 -13.27 6.04 -11.48
N PRO A 297 -13.60 6.45 -12.72
CA PRO A 297 -14.46 5.67 -13.60
C PRO A 297 -13.96 4.23 -13.80
N CYS A 298 -14.69 3.26 -13.25
CA CYS A 298 -14.41 1.83 -13.39
C CYS A 298 -14.74 1.33 -14.82
N LEU A 299 -13.79 0.59 -15.39
CA LEU A 299 -13.87 -0.07 -16.69
C LEU A 299 -14.21 -1.56 -16.59
N GLY A 300 -14.53 -2.06 -15.39
CA GLY A 300 -14.73 -3.49 -15.13
C GLY A 300 -13.42 -4.19 -14.76
N GLY A 301 -13.44 -5.53 -14.76
CA GLY A 301 -12.39 -6.28 -14.09
C GLY A 301 -12.43 -7.79 -14.28
N VAL A 302 -11.43 -8.46 -13.71
CA VAL A 302 -11.33 -9.93 -13.61
C VAL A 302 -11.47 -10.36 -12.15
N CYS A 303 -12.06 -11.54 -11.90
CA CYS A 303 -12.20 -12.06 -10.56
C CYS A 303 -11.95 -13.57 -10.42
N TRP A 304 -11.50 -13.95 -9.21
CA TRP A 304 -11.38 -15.33 -8.73
C TRP A 304 -12.44 -15.56 -7.67
N ASP A 305 -13.64 -15.93 -8.11
CA ASP A 305 -14.80 -16.23 -7.25
C ASP A 305 -15.48 -17.54 -7.72
N GLY A 306 -16.41 -18.06 -6.93
CA GLY A 306 -17.22 -19.24 -7.30
C GLY A 306 -16.40 -20.54 -7.36
N GLY A 307 -15.46 -20.73 -6.42
CA GLY A 307 -14.59 -21.91 -6.37
C GLY A 307 -13.26 -21.76 -7.11
N LYS A 308 -13.03 -20.60 -7.74
CA LYS A 308 -11.70 -20.17 -8.19
C LYS A 308 -10.95 -19.52 -7.03
N TYR A 309 -9.66 -19.80 -6.95
CA TYR A 309 -8.74 -19.24 -5.97
C TYR A 309 -7.37 -19.07 -6.62
N LEU A 310 -6.55 -18.21 -6.02
CA LEU A 310 -5.13 -18.13 -6.31
C LEU A 310 -4.41 -18.74 -5.11
N LYS A 311 -3.74 -19.88 -5.29
CA LYS A 311 -3.07 -20.54 -4.15
C LYS A 311 -1.95 -19.67 -3.62
N ARG A 312 -1.55 -19.96 -2.38
CA ARG A 312 -0.25 -19.52 -1.87
C ARG A 312 0.80 -19.89 -2.92
N ASN A 313 1.64 -18.92 -3.28
CA ASN A 313 2.72 -19.10 -4.25
C ASN A 313 2.23 -19.39 -5.67
N GLU A 314 1.01 -18.99 -6.01
CA GLU A 314 0.55 -18.95 -7.39
C GLU A 314 0.43 -17.51 -7.88
N GLU A 315 0.42 -17.41 -9.20
CA GLU A 315 0.21 -16.17 -9.93
C GLU A 315 -0.60 -16.45 -11.19
N TRP A 316 -1.11 -15.38 -11.78
CA TRP A 316 -1.80 -15.43 -13.05
C TRP A 316 -1.41 -14.21 -13.87
N SER A 317 -1.10 -14.44 -15.16
CA SER A 317 -0.88 -13.35 -16.11
C SER A 317 -1.82 -13.48 -17.28
N GLY A 318 -2.32 -12.35 -17.79
CA GLY A 318 -3.22 -12.37 -18.92
C GLY A 318 -3.57 -11.00 -19.47
N THR A 319 -4.32 -11.02 -20.57
CA THR A 319 -4.98 -9.85 -21.15
C THR A 319 -6.47 -9.96 -20.91
N TRP A 320 -7.13 -8.86 -20.57
CA TRP A 320 -8.54 -8.85 -20.23
C TRP A 320 -9.31 -7.80 -21.04
N PRO A 321 -10.46 -8.17 -21.63
CA PRO A 321 -11.37 -7.19 -22.23
C PRO A 321 -12.09 -6.40 -21.14
N LEU A 322 -12.18 -5.08 -21.32
CA LEU A 322 -12.84 -4.17 -20.40
C LEU A 322 -14.23 -3.78 -20.91
N SER A 323 -15.07 -3.30 -19.99
CA SER A 323 -16.38 -2.73 -20.29
C SER A 323 -16.23 -1.47 -21.15
N PRO A 324 -17.27 -1.10 -21.92
CA PRO A 324 -17.29 0.16 -22.65
C PRO A 324 -16.97 1.37 -21.77
N ILE A 325 -16.13 2.28 -22.25
CA ILE A 325 -15.79 3.52 -21.53
C ILE A 325 -17.09 4.28 -21.19
N PRO A 326 -17.40 4.55 -19.91
CA PRO A 326 -18.69 5.11 -19.51
C PRO A 326 -18.95 6.52 -20.10
N ALA A 327 -19.71 6.60 -21.19
CA ALA A 327 -19.89 7.85 -21.96
C ALA A 327 -20.63 8.97 -21.22
N ASN A 328 -21.39 8.62 -20.18
CA ASN A 328 -22.13 9.55 -19.33
C ASN A 328 -21.32 10.05 -18.11
N VAL A 329 -20.15 9.45 -17.86
CA VAL A 329 -19.29 9.78 -16.70
C VAL A 329 -17.95 10.36 -17.17
N VAL A 330 -17.45 9.90 -18.30
CA VAL A 330 -16.13 10.26 -18.83
C VAL A 330 -16.29 11.31 -19.93
N GLY A 331 -15.76 12.52 -19.67
CA GLY A 331 -15.61 13.55 -20.70
C GLY A 331 -14.44 13.25 -21.64
N SER A 332 -14.33 14.01 -22.73
CA SER A 332 -13.14 13.93 -23.56
C SER A 332 -11.89 14.42 -22.81
N GLY A 333 -10.75 13.80 -23.09
CA GLY A 333 -9.46 14.19 -22.53
C GLY A 333 -8.52 13.02 -22.32
N SER A 334 -7.39 13.33 -21.71
CA SER A 334 -6.31 12.38 -21.42
C SER A 334 -6.53 11.73 -20.05
N TYR A 335 -6.45 10.40 -20.00
CA TYR A 335 -6.63 9.61 -18.77
C TYR A 335 -5.51 8.60 -18.62
N TYR A 336 -5.09 8.34 -17.39
CA TYR A 336 -4.28 7.17 -17.05
C TYR A 336 -5.17 5.94 -16.93
N ILE A 337 -4.64 4.78 -17.29
CA ILE A 337 -5.28 3.49 -16.99
C ILE A 337 -4.49 2.84 -15.86
N GLY A 338 -5.19 2.40 -14.83
CA GLY A 338 -4.60 1.56 -13.82
C GLY A 338 -5.61 0.59 -13.24
N ALA A 339 -5.17 -0.18 -12.25
CA ALA A 339 -5.99 -1.17 -11.61
C ALA A 339 -5.79 -1.19 -10.10
N ILE A 340 -6.84 -1.61 -9.40
CA ILE A 340 -6.83 -1.92 -7.97
C ILE A 340 -7.26 -3.38 -7.83
N VAL A 341 -6.46 -4.18 -7.13
CA VAL A 341 -6.85 -5.52 -6.70
C VAL A 341 -7.36 -5.47 -5.26
N THR A 342 -8.43 -6.21 -5.01
CA THR A 342 -9.08 -6.30 -3.71
C THR A 342 -9.33 -7.77 -3.38
N VAL A 343 -9.43 -8.06 -2.10
CA VAL A 343 -9.82 -9.36 -1.58
C VAL A 343 -11.06 -9.16 -0.71
N TRP A 344 -12.13 -9.93 -0.97
CA TRP A 344 -13.42 -9.75 -0.28
C TRP A 344 -13.99 -8.32 -0.40
N GLY A 345 -13.60 -7.59 -1.46
CA GLY A 345 -14.07 -6.23 -1.74
C GLY A 345 -13.27 -5.11 -1.05
N ALA A 346 -12.20 -5.43 -0.32
CA ALA A 346 -11.31 -4.46 0.31
C ALA A 346 -9.85 -4.66 -0.13
N GLU A 347 -9.03 -3.61 -0.04
CA GLU A 347 -7.57 -3.77 -0.10
C GLU A 347 -7.09 -4.63 1.07
N ASP A 348 -6.00 -5.36 0.88
CA ASP A 348 -5.47 -6.30 1.87
C ASP A 348 -4.47 -5.64 2.84
N ASP A 349 -3.63 -6.44 3.50
CA ASP A 349 -2.69 -5.96 4.50
C ASP A 349 -1.54 -5.14 3.89
N VAL A 350 -1.38 -5.15 2.56
CA VAL A 350 -0.30 -4.50 1.81
C VAL A 350 -0.87 -3.65 0.65
N PRO A 351 -1.58 -2.53 0.96
CA PRO A 351 -2.31 -1.75 -0.04
C PRO A 351 -1.44 -1.15 -1.16
N GLU A 352 -0.16 -0.89 -0.91
CA GLU A 352 0.74 -0.46 -2.00
C GLU A 352 0.98 -1.54 -3.05
N ASN A 353 0.83 -2.83 -2.72
CA ASN A 353 0.97 -3.92 -3.67
C ASN A 353 -0.32 -4.10 -4.50
N ASN A 354 -1.44 -3.56 -4.02
CA ASN A 354 -2.75 -3.72 -4.62
C ASN A 354 -3.02 -2.82 -5.84
N ARG A 355 -2.10 -1.94 -6.25
CA ARG A 355 -2.37 -0.97 -7.33
C ARG A 355 -1.37 -1.05 -8.46
N MET A 356 -1.78 -0.75 -9.69
CA MET A 356 -0.85 -0.54 -10.80
C MET A 356 -1.32 0.58 -11.72
N LEU A 357 -0.36 1.17 -12.43
CA LEU A 357 -0.58 2.04 -13.58
C LEU A 357 0.08 1.42 -14.81
N LEU A 358 -0.54 1.63 -15.97
CA LEU A 358 0.09 1.26 -17.23
C LEU A 358 1.25 2.22 -17.53
N VAL A 359 2.26 1.70 -18.22
CA VAL A 359 3.47 2.43 -18.61
C VAL A 359 3.62 2.43 -20.13
N ASP A 360 4.18 3.50 -20.66
CA ASP A 360 4.72 3.51 -22.02
C ASP A 360 6.09 2.83 -22.02
N VAL A 361 6.39 2.06 -23.06
CA VAL A 361 7.66 1.35 -23.21
C VAL A 361 8.51 1.91 -24.33
N LYS A 362 9.83 1.89 -24.13
CA LYS A 362 10.85 2.06 -25.17
C LYS A 362 11.57 0.74 -25.37
N GLU A 363 11.85 0.39 -26.61
CA GLU A 363 12.68 -0.78 -26.93
C GLU A 363 14.15 -0.37 -26.96
N VAL A 364 15.00 -1.08 -26.23
CA VAL A 364 16.46 -0.93 -26.24
C VAL A 364 17.06 -2.32 -26.39
N ASP A 365 17.84 -2.53 -27.46
CA ASP A 365 18.50 -3.81 -27.76
C ASP A 365 17.59 -5.04 -27.71
N GLY A 366 16.31 -4.88 -28.10
CA GLY A 366 15.31 -5.96 -28.13
C GLY A 366 14.62 -6.25 -26.80
N ALA A 367 14.83 -5.42 -25.77
CA ALA A 367 14.14 -5.46 -24.49
C ALA A 367 13.26 -4.21 -24.29
N GLU A 368 12.08 -4.40 -23.69
CA GLU A 368 11.17 -3.30 -23.34
C GLU A 368 11.54 -2.69 -21.98
N TYR A 369 11.60 -1.37 -21.93
CA TYR A 369 11.84 -0.61 -20.70
C TYR A 369 10.75 0.45 -20.53
N PRO A 370 10.24 0.67 -19.31
CA PRO A 370 9.35 1.78 -19.02
C PRO A 370 10.00 3.11 -19.37
N SER A 371 9.21 4.00 -19.95
CA SER A 371 9.66 5.30 -20.46
C SER A 371 8.74 6.45 -20.05
N GLY A 372 7.57 6.13 -19.47
CA GLY A 372 6.55 7.08 -19.07
C GLY A 372 5.32 6.36 -18.55
N LEU A 373 4.38 7.12 -17.99
CA LEU A 373 3.06 6.60 -17.67
C LEU A 373 2.16 6.65 -18.90
N ARG A 374 1.48 5.52 -19.18
CA ARG A 374 0.58 5.41 -20.32
C ARG A 374 -0.66 6.26 -20.10
N LYS A 375 -1.01 7.05 -21.12
CA LYS A 375 -2.30 7.73 -21.22
C LYS A 375 -3.12 7.22 -22.39
N ILE A 376 -4.43 7.29 -22.23
CA ILE A 376 -5.42 7.10 -23.29
C ILE A 376 -6.17 8.41 -23.52
N GLU A 377 -6.27 8.83 -24.77
CA GLU A 377 -7.12 9.96 -25.16
C GLU A 377 -8.54 9.45 -25.41
N VAL A 378 -9.46 9.88 -24.54
CA VAL A 378 -10.89 9.60 -24.69
C VAL A 378 -11.52 10.70 -25.54
N THR A 379 -12.20 10.30 -26.63
CA THR A 379 -12.96 11.22 -27.48
C THR A 379 -14.45 10.99 -27.33
N ASN A 380 -15.21 12.02 -27.01
CA ASN A 380 -16.66 12.00 -27.15
C ASN A 380 -16.95 12.31 -28.61
N TRP A 381 -17.35 11.28 -29.36
CA TRP A 381 -18.06 11.55 -30.61
C TRP A 381 -19.36 12.20 -30.18
N MET A 382 -19.46 13.52 -30.35
CA MET A 382 -20.75 14.20 -30.26
C MET A 382 -21.69 13.44 -31.18
N SER A 383 -22.61 12.70 -30.57
CA SER A 383 -23.77 12.19 -31.28
C SER A 383 -24.39 13.39 -31.98
N ALA A 384 -24.66 13.24 -33.27
CA ALA A 384 -25.46 14.17 -34.04
C ALA A 384 -26.69 14.61 -33.21
N PRO A 385 -27.15 15.87 -33.33
CA PRO A 385 -28.16 16.43 -32.46
C PRO A 385 -29.38 15.50 -32.38
N VAL A 386 -29.62 14.95 -31.20
CA VAL A 386 -30.84 14.18 -30.91
C VAL A 386 -32.01 15.16 -31.06
N PRO A 387 -33.01 14.88 -31.92
CA PRO A 387 -34.15 15.78 -32.08
C PRO A 387 -34.88 15.92 -30.74
N THR A 388 -35.24 17.15 -30.41
CA THR A 388 -36.03 17.51 -29.23
C THR A 388 -37.28 16.63 -29.12
N PRO A 389 -37.46 15.84 -28.05
CA PRO A 389 -38.71 15.14 -27.81
C PRO A 389 -39.77 16.14 -27.35
N ALA A 390 -40.91 16.14 -28.03
CA ALA A 390 -42.08 16.90 -27.62
C ALA A 390 -42.76 16.26 -26.40
N ALA A 391 -43.23 17.13 -25.49
CA ALA A 391 -44.20 16.91 -24.41
C ALA A 391 -43.84 15.87 -23.33
N THR A 392 -43.48 16.41 -22.16
CA THR A 392 -43.31 15.73 -20.86
C THR A 392 -44.59 15.07 -20.35
N PRO A 393 -44.63 13.73 -20.16
CA PRO A 393 -45.58 13.10 -19.25
C PRO A 393 -45.11 13.27 -17.81
N ALA A 394 -46.05 13.31 -16.87
CA ALA A 394 -45.80 13.44 -15.43
C ALA A 394 -44.75 12.41 -14.92
N PRO A 395 -43.91 12.80 -13.94
CA PRO A 395 -42.84 11.94 -13.46
C PRO A 395 -43.43 10.67 -12.84
N PRO A 396 -42.98 9.47 -13.24
CA PRO A 396 -43.26 8.28 -12.46
C PRO A 396 -42.60 8.46 -11.08
N SER A 397 -43.34 8.08 -10.05
CA SER A 397 -42.82 7.95 -8.69
C SER A 397 -41.56 7.07 -8.72
N PHE A 398 -40.41 7.65 -8.39
CA PHE A 398 -39.18 6.91 -8.15
C PHE A 398 -39.35 6.04 -6.90
N GLY A 399 -39.78 4.80 -7.12
CA GLY A 399 -39.64 3.72 -6.15
C GLY A 399 -38.23 3.13 -6.28
N GLY A 400 -37.48 3.18 -5.17
CA GLY A 400 -36.33 2.31 -4.91
C GLY A 400 -35.08 2.56 -5.75
N CYS A 401 -34.29 3.57 -5.40
CA CYS A 401 -32.89 3.60 -5.78
C CYS A 401 -32.16 2.53 -4.95
N CYS A 402 -31.70 1.49 -5.65
CA CYS A 402 -30.56 0.62 -5.34
C CYS A 402 -30.12 0.58 -3.87
N VAL A 403 -30.64 -0.40 -3.10
CA VAL A 403 -29.95 -0.91 -1.92
C VAL A 403 -28.79 -1.79 -2.43
N ALA A 404 -27.74 -1.15 -2.95
CA ALA A 404 -26.43 -1.77 -2.91
C ALA A 404 -26.15 -1.99 -1.42
N TRP A 405 -25.76 -3.21 -1.05
CA TRP A 405 -25.46 -3.62 0.32
C TRP A 405 -24.71 -2.50 1.05
N CYS A 406 -25.41 -1.75 1.90
CA CYS A 406 -24.78 -0.84 2.83
C CYS A 406 -24.19 -1.77 3.88
N GLY A 407 -22.85 -1.88 3.95
CA GLY A 407 -22.22 -2.67 5.01
C GLY A 407 -22.75 -2.23 6.37
N ASP A 408 -22.75 -3.11 7.36
CA ASP A 408 -23.30 -2.81 8.68
C ASP A 408 -22.67 -1.53 9.27
N ASN A 409 -23.47 -0.64 9.86
CA ASN A 409 -23.02 0.66 10.39
C ASN A 409 -22.45 0.47 11.80
N TYR A 410 -21.21 0.89 12.05
CA TYR A 410 -20.67 0.95 13.42
C TYR A 410 -21.16 2.18 14.19
N LEU A 411 -21.66 3.18 13.45
CA LEU A 411 -22.33 4.38 13.95
C LEU A 411 -23.45 4.77 12.99
N GLU A 412 -24.70 4.72 13.45
CA GLU A 412 -25.86 5.21 12.70
C GLU A 412 -26.10 6.68 13.03
N LEU A 413 -26.32 7.51 12.00
CA LEU A 413 -26.63 8.93 12.13
C LEU A 413 -27.98 9.25 11.48
N ARG A 414 -28.85 9.98 12.17
CA ARG A 414 -30.13 10.45 11.60
C ARG A 414 -30.37 11.91 11.93
N THR A 415 -30.82 12.65 10.93
CA THR A 415 -31.03 14.08 11.01
C THR A 415 -32.51 14.41 10.88
N SER A 416 -33.01 15.29 11.77
CA SER A 416 -34.36 15.84 11.71
C SER A 416 -34.39 17.33 12.13
N PRO A 417 -35.23 18.18 11.52
CA PRO A 417 -36.10 17.91 10.38
C PRO A 417 -35.34 17.78 9.03
N ALA A 418 -35.96 17.17 8.03
CA ALA A 418 -35.37 16.99 6.69
C ALA A 418 -35.26 18.30 5.88
N VAL A 419 -35.94 19.36 6.30
CA VAL A 419 -35.85 20.71 5.74
C VAL A 419 -35.76 21.71 6.87
N ILE A 420 -34.79 22.61 6.81
CA ILE A 420 -34.50 23.61 7.83
C ILE A 420 -34.15 24.95 7.17
N ASP A 421 -34.47 26.07 7.80
CA ASP A 421 -34.05 27.38 7.31
C ASP A 421 -32.66 27.70 7.90
N SER A 422 -31.82 28.43 7.16
CA SER A 422 -30.50 28.83 7.69
C SER A 422 -30.63 29.56 9.03
N GLY A 423 -29.89 29.10 10.04
CA GLY A 423 -29.95 29.58 11.43
C GLY A 423 -30.99 28.87 12.32
N GLY A 424 -31.71 27.87 11.79
CA GLY A 424 -32.64 27.03 12.54
C GLY A 424 -31.98 25.94 13.38
N ASP A 425 -32.79 25.28 14.20
CA ASP A 425 -32.37 24.15 15.06
C ASP A 425 -32.59 22.79 14.38
N LEU A 426 -31.57 21.94 14.49
CA LEU A 426 -31.46 20.62 13.89
C LEU A 426 -31.12 19.59 14.98
N ALA A 427 -31.79 18.44 14.97
CA ALA A 427 -31.41 17.28 15.77
C ALA A 427 -30.60 16.30 14.91
N LEU A 428 -29.43 15.91 15.41
CA LEU A 428 -28.62 14.80 14.90
C LEU A 428 -28.65 13.67 15.93
N ASP A 429 -29.50 12.69 15.68
CA ASP A 429 -29.56 11.44 16.43
C ASP A 429 -28.40 10.54 16.03
N TYR A 430 -27.80 9.87 17.00
CA TYR A 430 -26.75 8.89 16.78
C TYR A 430 -27.00 7.61 17.56
N SER A 431 -26.54 6.48 17.02
CA SER A 431 -26.51 5.19 17.71
C SER A 431 -25.22 4.45 17.35
N CYS A 432 -24.44 4.06 18.35
CA CYS A 432 -23.21 3.28 18.19
C CYS A 432 -23.52 1.78 18.27
N SER A 433 -23.08 1.03 17.26
CA SER A 433 -23.03 -0.44 17.28
C SER A 433 -21.60 -0.90 17.56
N PHE A 434 -21.45 -1.97 18.34
CA PHE A 434 -20.16 -2.59 18.65
C PHE A 434 -20.04 -4.01 18.12
N ASP A 435 -21.05 -4.48 17.39
CA ASP A 435 -21.14 -5.86 16.93
C ASP A 435 -20.17 -6.12 15.77
N ASP A 436 -20.03 -5.15 14.87
CA ASP A 436 -19.20 -5.27 13.65
C ASP A 436 -17.78 -4.74 13.85
N VAL A 437 -17.65 -3.66 14.62
CA VAL A 437 -16.36 -3.06 14.97
C VAL A 437 -16.33 -2.82 16.47
N ASN A 438 -15.53 -3.60 17.20
CA ASN A 438 -15.44 -3.47 18.64
C ASN A 438 -14.41 -2.41 19.06
N TYR A 439 -14.88 -1.21 19.35
CA TYR A 439 -14.09 -0.10 19.92
C TYR A 439 -14.51 0.24 21.37
N TYR A 440 -15.08 -0.73 22.08
CA TYR A 440 -15.47 -0.54 23.48
C TYR A 440 -14.27 -0.16 24.36
N GLY A 441 -14.42 0.92 25.15
CA GLY A 441 -13.41 1.34 26.12
C GLY A 441 -12.10 1.85 25.50
N VAL A 442 -11.97 1.80 24.18
CA VAL A 442 -10.88 2.38 23.41
C VAL A 442 -11.20 3.87 23.24
N PRO A 443 -10.33 4.79 23.71
CA PRO A 443 -10.50 6.20 23.43
C PRO A 443 -10.36 6.45 21.93
N VAL A 444 -11.35 7.10 21.31
CA VAL A 444 -11.34 7.46 19.89
C VAL A 444 -11.43 8.97 19.71
N ASP A 445 -10.76 9.49 18.70
CA ASP A 445 -10.95 10.85 18.22
C ASP A 445 -12.11 10.85 17.20
N VAL A 446 -13.14 11.65 17.49
CA VAL A 446 -14.36 11.75 16.68
C VAL A 446 -14.29 13.00 15.81
N TYR A 447 -14.35 12.82 14.50
CA TYR A 447 -14.49 13.90 13.53
C TYR A 447 -15.94 13.96 13.06
N LEU A 448 -16.57 15.13 13.16
CA LEU A 448 -17.91 15.39 12.65
C LEU A 448 -17.85 16.50 11.59
N ALA A 449 -18.42 16.22 10.43
CA ALA A 449 -18.42 17.10 9.28
C ALA A 449 -19.82 17.26 8.70
N LEU A 450 -20.11 18.44 8.18
CA LEU A 450 -21.27 18.71 7.35
C LEU A 450 -20.83 18.74 5.88
N VAL A 451 -21.43 17.87 5.06
CA VAL A 451 -21.08 17.71 3.64
C VAL A 451 -22.13 18.38 2.77
N TRP A 452 -21.72 19.31 1.90
CA TRP A 452 -22.60 19.99 0.95
C TRP A 452 -22.71 19.20 -0.36
N ASN A 453 -23.94 19.02 -0.84
CA ASN A 453 -24.29 18.22 -2.01
C ASN A 453 -23.68 16.82 -1.95
N PRO A 454 -23.99 16.03 -0.91
CA PRO A 454 -23.38 14.73 -0.71
C PRO A 454 -23.74 13.78 -1.86
N VAL A 455 -22.73 13.05 -2.33
CA VAL A 455 -22.88 11.95 -3.29
C VAL A 455 -23.48 10.73 -2.60
N ILE A 456 -23.09 10.49 -1.34
CA ILE A 456 -23.56 9.38 -0.51
C ILE A 456 -24.25 9.90 0.76
N ALA A 457 -25.40 9.35 1.11
CA ALA A 457 -26.15 9.64 2.33
C ALA A 457 -26.90 8.38 2.78
N ASP A 458 -27.17 8.28 4.08
CA ASP A 458 -27.88 7.14 4.71
C ASP A 458 -27.11 5.79 4.63
N CYS A 459 -25.78 5.84 4.49
CA CYS A 459 -24.91 4.66 4.52
C CYS A 459 -23.42 5.01 4.78
N PRO A 460 -22.58 4.02 5.13
CA PRO A 460 -21.14 4.20 5.29
C PRO A 460 -20.47 4.48 3.94
N SER A 461 -19.30 5.12 3.98
CA SER A 461 -18.56 5.53 2.80
C SER A 461 -17.06 5.61 3.05
N THR A 462 -16.29 5.70 1.96
CA THR A 462 -14.88 6.10 2.04
C THR A 462 -14.74 7.57 2.40
N LEU A 463 -13.55 7.98 2.87
CA LEU A 463 -13.26 9.40 3.09
C LEU A 463 -13.41 10.20 1.78
N GLY A 464 -12.94 9.66 0.66
CA GLY A 464 -13.07 10.31 -0.65
C GLY A 464 -14.52 10.58 -1.03
N GLN A 465 -15.38 9.57 -0.87
CA GLN A 465 -16.82 9.69 -1.13
C GLN A 465 -17.50 10.72 -0.23
N ALA A 466 -17.19 10.73 1.07
CA ALA A 466 -17.72 11.74 1.99
C ALA A 466 -17.24 13.17 1.63
N LEU A 467 -16.01 13.29 1.13
CA LEU A 467 -15.41 14.57 0.71
C LEU A 467 -15.76 14.99 -0.72
N SER A 468 -16.37 14.11 -1.52
CA SER A 468 -16.74 14.38 -2.92
C SER A 468 -17.87 15.41 -3.06
N GLY A 469 -18.60 15.69 -1.97
CA GLY A 469 -19.51 16.82 -1.89
C GLY A 469 -18.75 18.13 -2.03
N GLY A 470 -19.24 19.05 -2.87
CA GLY A 470 -18.46 20.23 -3.31
C GLY A 470 -17.89 21.14 -2.21
N ARG A 471 -18.40 21.07 -0.97
CA ARG A 471 -17.75 21.65 0.22
C ARG A 471 -18.00 20.78 1.45
N VAL A 472 -16.98 20.71 2.32
CA VAL A 472 -17.08 20.05 3.62
C VAL A 472 -16.74 21.02 4.72
N TYR A 473 -17.58 21.06 5.76
CA TYR A 473 -17.43 21.91 6.92
C TYR A 473 -17.13 21.04 8.14
N LEU A 474 -15.91 21.13 8.67
CA LEU A 474 -15.45 20.35 9.81
C LEU A 474 -15.70 21.10 11.11
N SER A 475 -16.24 20.40 12.10
CA SER A 475 -16.48 20.97 13.43
C SER A 475 -15.24 20.86 14.31
N THR A 476 -14.89 21.92 15.02
CA THR A 476 -13.78 21.92 15.98
C THR A 476 -14.15 21.24 17.29
N GLU A 477 -13.17 21.10 18.20
CA GLU A 477 -13.35 20.47 19.51
C GLU A 477 -14.58 21.00 20.27
N GLY A 478 -15.46 20.10 20.69
CA GLY A 478 -16.71 20.37 21.38
C GLY A 478 -17.75 21.12 20.56
N LEU A 479 -17.70 21.06 19.22
CA LEU A 479 -18.56 21.84 18.31
C LEU A 479 -18.43 23.36 18.49
N ARG A 480 -17.28 23.85 18.96
CA ARG A 480 -17.07 25.27 19.28
C ARG A 480 -17.10 26.20 18.06
N ASP A 481 -16.62 25.72 16.92
CA ASP A 481 -16.53 26.46 15.65
C ASP A 481 -16.56 25.48 14.48
N VAL A 482 -16.69 26.01 13.26
CA VAL A 482 -16.75 25.24 12.01
C VAL A 482 -15.83 25.88 10.96
N TYR A 483 -15.03 25.07 10.28
CA TYR A 483 -14.17 25.53 9.18
C TYR A 483 -14.37 24.73 7.90
N VAL A 484 -14.20 25.39 6.76
CA VAL A 484 -14.23 24.71 5.45
C VAL A 484 -12.95 23.91 5.29
N PHE A 485 -13.08 22.61 5.03
CA PHE A 485 -11.96 21.75 4.68
C PHE A 485 -11.32 22.24 3.37
N LYS A 486 -10.02 22.54 3.42
CA LYS A 486 -9.26 23.01 2.26
C LYS A 486 -8.22 22.01 1.75
N THR A 487 -7.72 21.13 2.61
CA THR A 487 -6.74 20.04 2.36
C THR A 487 -6.21 19.46 3.68
N ARG A 488 -6.24 20.26 4.75
CA ARG A 488 -5.71 19.88 6.08
C ARG A 488 -6.81 19.90 7.14
N VAL A 489 -6.74 18.94 8.06
CA VAL A 489 -7.61 18.84 9.23
C VAL A 489 -6.86 19.42 10.44
N TYR A 490 -7.50 20.34 11.17
CA TYR A 490 -6.89 21.03 12.33
C TYR A 490 -7.05 20.27 13.66
N GLY A 491 -7.95 19.29 13.73
CA GLY A 491 -8.18 18.43 14.89
C GLY A 491 -9.60 17.86 14.93
N PRO A 492 -9.89 16.91 15.84
CA PRO A 492 -11.19 16.26 15.95
C PRO A 492 -12.24 17.14 16.62
N THR A 493 -13.50 16.79 16.38
CA THR A 493 -14.66 17.40 17.04
C THR A 493 -14.75 16.97 18.50
N TRP A 494 -14.38 15.74 18.85
CA TRP A 494 -14.18 15.35 20.25
C TRP A 494 -12.93 14.47 20.37
N ARG A 495 -12.13 14.70 21.40
CA ARG A 495 -10.89 13.96 21.64
C ARG A 495 -11.11 12.84 22.63
N ARG A 496 -10.51 11.68 22.36
CA ARG A 496 -10.40 10.54 23.30
C ARG A 496 -11.75 10.17 23.93
N VAL A 497 -12.82 10.15 23.12
CA VAL A 497 -14.14 9.69 23.54
C VAL A 497 -14.06 8.20 23.81
N ALA A 498 -14.43 7.77 25.00
CA ALA A 498 -14.53 6.36 25.36
C ALA A 498 -16.01 6.00 25.53
N PHE A 499 -16.47 5.02 24.77
CA PHE A 499 -17.84 4.53 24.87
C PHE A 499 -17.94 3.38 25.90
N PRO A 500 -19.04 3.29 26.69
CA PRO A 500 -19.31 2.17 27.58
C PRO A 500 -19.55 0.85 26.80
N PRO A 501 -19.51 -0.32 27.46
CA PRO A 501 -19.63 -1.64 26.81
C PRO A 501 -21.08 -2.01 26.49
N GLN A 502 -21.87 -1.02 26.08
CA GLN A 502 -23.30 -1.16 25.84
C GLN A 502 -23.65 -0.22 24.69
N PRO A 503 -24.56 -0.61 23.76
CA PRO A 503 -25.04 0.29 22.72
C PRO A 503 -25.41 1.65 23.29
N VAL A 504 -24.86 2.71 22.69
CA VAL A 504 -25.10 4.09 23.13
C VAL A 504 -25.84 4.81 22.02
N SER A 505 -26.93 5.46 22.38
CA SER A 505 -27.62 6.41 21.52
C SER A 505 -27.82 7.75 22.21
N GLY A 506 -28.00 8.78 21.40
CA GLY A 506 -28.26 10.13 21.90
C GLY A 506 -28.63 11.08 20.76
N THR A 507 -28.92 12.33 21.14
CA THR A 507 -29.29 13.39 20.20
C THR A 507 -28.43 14.61 20.45
N LEU A 508 -27.79 15.11 19.40
CA LEU A 508 -27.10 16.40 19.40
C LEU A 508 -28.05 17.45 18.83
N ASN A 509 -28.37 18.48 19.63
CA ASN A 509 -29.13 19.62 19.17
C ASN A 509 -28.16 20.69 18.65
N LEU A 510 -28.23 20.97 17.36
CA LEU A 510 -27.31 21.82 16.62
C LEU A 510 -28.05 23.01 16.02
N ARG A 511 -27.48 24.21 16.12
CA ARG A 511 -27.98 25.37 15.39
C ARG A 511 -27.18 25.55 14.11
N LEU A 512 -27.82 25.33 12.96
CA LEU A 512 -27.11 25.22 11.70
C LEU A 512 -27.07 26.57 10.97
N THR A 513 -25.89 27.15 10.80
CA THR A 513 -25.67 28.30 9.92
C THR A 513 -24.90 27.85 8.69
N ALA A 514 -25.63 27.55 7.61
CA ALA A 514 -25.07 27.11 6.33
C ALA A 514 -25.77 27.78 5.15
N PRO A 515 -25.10 27.93 3.99
CA PRO A 515 -25.76 28.38 2.76
C PRO A 515 -26.91 27.44 2.35
N PRO A 516 -27.91 27.93 1.59
CA PRO A 516 -28.96 27.07 1.06
C PRO A 516 -28.41 25.92 0.20
N GLY A 517 -28.95 24.71 0.35
CA GLY A 517 -28.45 23.53 -0.35
C GLY A 517 -28.86 22.21 0.29
N ARG A 518 -28.43 21.10 -0.33
CA ARG A 518 -28.61 19.74 0.20
C ARG A 518 -27.38 19.34 1.02
N TYR A 519 -27.58 18.75 2.18
CA TYR A 519 -26.51 18.37 3.10
C TYR A 519 -26.70 16.97 3.68
N CYS A 520 -25.63 16.37 4.19
CA CYS A 520 -25.67 15.30 5.18
C CYS A 520 -24.58 15.55 6.25
N TRP A 521 -24.72 14.91 7.40
CA TRP A 521 -23.64 14.79 8.39
C TRP A 521 -22.80 13.57 8.08
N ALA A 522 -21.50 13.68 8.29
CA ALA A 522 -20.52 12.61 8.13
C ALA A 522 -19.66 12.53 9.40
N ALA A 523 -19.45 11.33 9.92
CA ALA A 523 -18.60 11.11 11.09
C ALA A 523 -17.57 10.01 10.86
N ALA A 524 -16.36 10.19 11.40
CA ALA A 524 -15.30 9.19 11.36
C ALA A 524 -14.61 9.09 12.73
N PHE A 525 -14.36 7.85 13.17
CA PHE A 525 -13.61 7.58 14.40
C PHE A 525 -12.18 7.19 14.06
N VAL A 526 -11.22 7.81 14.75
CA VAL A 526 -9.78 7.61 14.55
C VAL A 526 -9.16 7.17 15.87
N ASP A 527 -8.31 6.16 15.83
CA ASP A 527 -7.47 5.79 16.96
C ASP A 527 -6.43 6.90 17.19
N PRO A 528 -6.45 7.59 18.35
CA PRO A 528 -5.56 8.71 18.63
C PRO A 528 -4.09 8.30 18.80
N LEU A 529 -3.79 7.01 18.96
CA LEU A 529 -2.42 6.49 19.09
C LEU A 529 -1.82 6.17 17.72
N THR A 530 -2.60 5.55 16.84
CA THR A 530 -2.10 5.09 15.53
C THR A 530 -2.41 6.05 14.39
N GLY A 531 -3.37 6.97 14.59
CA GLY A 531 -3.88 7.84 13.54
C GLY A 531 -4.72 7.10 12.48
N ARG A 532 -5.03 5.82 12.69
CA ARG A 532 -5.82 5.00 11.76
C ARG A 532 -7.31 5.10 12.08
N PHE A 533 -8.14 4.90 11.06
CA PHE A 533 -9.58 4.79 11.27
C PHE A 533 -9.92 3.53 12.07
N ILE A 534 -10.95 3.64 12.91
CA ILE A 534 -11.49 2.50 13.67
C ILE A 534 -12.13 1.47 12.73
N ARG A 535 -12.75 1.93 11.65
CA ARG A 535 -13.22 1.10 10.54
C ARG A 535 -12.39 1.42 9.29
N ALA A 536 -11.73 0.43 8.70
CA ALA A 536 -10.74 0.67 7.63
C ALA A 536 -11.35 0.74 6.21
N ASP A 537 -12.38 -0.05 5.93
CA ASP A 537 -13.02 -0.18 4.60
C ASP A 537 -13.91 1.02 4.25
N LEU A 538 -14.82 1.37 5.16
CA LEU A 538 -15.78 2.47 5.03
C LEU A 538 -15.72 3.33 6.29
N PRO A 539 -14.64 4.11 6.48
CA PRO A 539 -14.38 4.82 7.73
C PRO A 539 -15.41 5.88 8.10
N VAL A 540 -16.20 6.37 7.13
CA VAL A 540 -17.09 7.51 7.32
C VAL A 540 -18.55 7.08 7.30
N GLU A 541 -19.26 7.35 8.38
CA GLU A 541 -20.68 7.08 8.54
C GLU A 541 -21.49 8.34 8.19
N ASN A 542 -22.46 8.22 7.28
CA ASN A 542 -23.25 9.36 6.80
C ASN A 542 -24.70 9.30 7.28
N SER A 543 -25.24 10.45 7.67
CA SER A 543 -26.65 10.60 7.95
C SER A 543 -27.50 10.58 6.68
N ASN A 544 -28.82 10.48 6.83
CA ASN A 544 -29.75 10.87 5.78
C ASN A 544 -29.51 12.31 5.31
N SER A 545 -29.85 12.58 4.04
CA SER A 545 -29.73 13.94 3.51
C SER A 545 -30.89 14.84 3.97
N PHE A 546 -30.60 16.13 4.13
CA PHE A 546 -31.56 17.18 4.47
C PHE A 546 -31.29 18.45 3.65
N VAL A 547 -32.22 19.40 3.65
CA VAL A 547 -32.15 20.64 2.86
C VAL A 547 -32.13 21.86 3.77
N VAL A 548 -31.18 22.77 3.52
CA VAL A 548 -31.16 24.11 4.11
C VAL A 548 -31.76 25.09 3.09
N ARG A 549 -32.70 25.92 3.52
CA ARG A 549 -33.32 26.99 2.71
C ARG A 549 -32.74 28.37 3.00
#